data_AF-A0A7V6CD32-F1
#
_entry.id   AF-A0A7V6CD32-F1
#
_cell.length_a   1.000
_cell.length_b   1.000
_cell.length_c   1.000
_cell.angle_alpha   90.00
_cell.angle_beta   90.00
_cell.angle_gamma   90.00
#
_symmetry.space_group_name_H-M   'P 1'
#
loop_
_entity.id
_entity.type
_entity.pdbx_description
1 polymer ?
#
loop_
_entity_poly.entity_id
_entity_poly.type
_entity_poly.pdbx_seq_one_letter_code
_entity_poly.pdbx_strand_id
1 'polypeptide(L)'
;VRSIYSAAKKFAEVLFADTNQSFKKVLLIEYPRKGIYSLCFQTATALEEVQARTSEDVICVFVPTTPNPTSGFIMMIPRSDAIELDMDVESALKMIVSLGVVVPPWVRNGRGAPLAPPGPAS
;
A
#
# COMPACT_ATOMS: atom_id res chain seq x y z
N VAL A 1 23.01 1.24 12.56
CA VAL A 1 21.58 0.86 12.48
C VAL A 1 20.62 2.07 12.70
N ARG A 2 20.98 3.31 12.32
CA ARG A 2 20.15 4.52 12.56
C ARG A 2 19.61 5.20 11.28
N SER A 3 20.16 4.94 10.09
CA SER A 3 19.78 5.68 8.86
C SER A 3 18.57 5.10 8.12
N ILE A 4 18.32 3.80 8.19
CA ILE A 4 17.17 3.13 7.56
C ILE A 4 15.84 3.71 8.07
N TYR A 5 15.79 4.01 9.37
CA TYR A 5 14.61 4.62 9.99
C TYR A 5 14.36 6.06 9.53
N SER A 6 15.36 6.80 9.03
CA SER A 6 15.18 8.22 8.69
C SER A 6 14.43 8.42 7.37
N ALA A 7 14.69 7.59 6.35
CA ALA A 7 13.96 7.65 5.08
C ALA A 7 12.50 7.19 5.24
N ALA A 8 12.30 6.08 5.97
CA ALA A 8 10.96 5.61 6.32
C ALA A 8 10.18 6.63 7.15
N LYS A 9 10.84 7.26 8.15
CA LYS A 9 10.22 8.28 8.99
C LYS A 9 9.85 9.53 8.19
N LYS A 10 10.74 10.04 7.34
CA LYS A 10 10.45 11.20 6.48
C LYS A 10 9.31 10.90 5.50
N PHE A 11 9.30 9.72 4.90
CA PHE A 11 8.22 9.31 4.01
C PHE A 11 6.89 9.20 4.75
N ALA A 12 6.89 8.59 5.94
CA ALA A 12 5.73 8.60 6.82
C ALA A 12 5.29 10.03 7.13
N GLU A 13 6.17 10.93 7.57
CA GLU A 13 5.85 12.34 7.83
C GLU A 13 5.16 13.02 6.64
N VAL A 14 5.64 12.79 5.41
CA VAL A 14 5.00 13.31 4.18
C VAL A 14 3.60 12.72 3.98
N LEU A 15 3.44 11.40 4.07
CA LEU A 15 2.11 10.76 3.99
C LEU A 15 1.19 11.23 5.12
N PHE A 16 1.74 11.55 6.28
CA PHE A 16 0.96 11.89 7.46
C PHE A 16 0.61 13.38 7.57
N ALA A 17 1.34 14.27 6.90
CA ALA A 17 1.20 15.73 6.98
C ALA A 17 -0.11 16.26 6.39
N ASP A 18 -0.69 15.61 5.36
CA ASP A 18 -1.99 15.98 4.82
C ASP A 18 -3.12 15.29 5.58
N THR A 19 -3.65 15.99 6.57
CA THR A 19 -4.68 15.50 7.51
C THR A 19 -6.11 15.48 6.95
N ASN A 20 -6.36 16.06 5.78
CA ASN A 20 -7.73 16.30 5.30
C ASN A 20 -8.27 15.33 4.23
N GLN A 21 -7.46 14.47 3.59
CA GLN A 21 -7.96 13.53 2.56
C GLN A 21 -7.31 12.13 2.56
N SER A 22 -6.29 11.87 3.38
CA SER A 22 -5.56 10.60 3.32
C SER A 22 -6.14 9.55 4.26
N PHE A 23 -7.00 8.67 3.71
CA PHE A 23 -7.23 7.35 4.28
C PHE A 23 -5.93 6.53 4.11
N LYS A 24 -5.06 6.53 5.12
CA LYS A 24 -3.70 5.93 5.09
C LYS A 24 -3.76 4.41 5.24
N LYS A 25 -4.30 3.74 4.22
CA LYS A 25 -4.43 2.28 4.15
C LYS A 25 -3.19 1.66 3.49
N VAL A 26 -2.77 0.50 4.00
CA VAL A 26 -1.82 -0.37 3.29
C VAL A 26 -2.63 -1.33 2.44
N LEU A 27 -2.32 -1.37 1.15
CA LEU A 27 -3.03 -2.18 0.17
C LEU A 27 -2.05 -3.17 -0.47
N LEU A 28 -2.59 -4.31 -0.89
CA LEU A 28 -1.93 -5.30 -1.72
C LEU A 28 -2.61 -5.32 -3.08
N ILE A 29 -1.83 -5.21 -4.16
CA ILE A 29 -2.32 -5.12 -5.53
C ILE A 29 -1.59 -6.14 -6.41
N GLU A 30 -2.22 -6.59 -7.49
CA GLU A 30 -1.55 -7.43 -8.48
C GLU A 30 -0.74 -6.57 -9.47
N TYR A 31 0.59 -6.61 -9.37
CA TYR A 31 1.50 -5.83 -10.22
C TYR A 31 2.87 -6.52 -10.33
N PRO A 32 3.49 -6.60 -11.53
CA PRO A 32 3.05 -6.02 -12.81
C PRO A 32 2.08 -6.90 -13.61
N ARG A 33 1.70 -8.08 -13.08
CA ARG A 33 0.73 -8.99 -13.72
C ARG A 33 -0.06 -9.77 -12.68
N LYS A 34 -1.17 -10.40 -13.12
CA LYS A 34 -1.98 -11.32 -12.32
C LYS A 34 -1.13 -12.44 -11.70
N GLY A 35 -1.42 -12.77 -10.44
CA GLY A 35 -0.73 -13.74 -9.60
C GLY A 35 0.58 -13.26 -8.95
N ILE A 36 0.97 -11.99 -9.12
CA ILE A 36 2.13 -11.38 -8.45
C ILE A 36 1.67 -10.13 -7.73
N TYR A 37 2.05 -9.99 -6.46
CA TYR A 37 1.55 -8.93 -5.60
C TYR A 37 2.63 -7.92 -5.22
N SER A 38 2.22 -6.65 -5.10
CA SER A 38 3.03 -5.56 -4.57
C SER A 38 2.30 -4.84 -3.45
N LEU A 39 3.07 -4.33 -2.47
CA LEU A 39 2.56 -3.41 -1.47
C LEU A 39 2.40 -2.01 -2.06
N CYS A 40 1.34 -1.33 -1.66
CA CYS A 40 1.15 0.08 -1.94
C CYS A 40 0.40 0.81 -0.83
N PHE A 41 0.39 2.14 -0.91
CA PHE A 41 -0.29 3.01 0.04
C PHE A 41 -1.38 3.78 -0.68
N GLN A 42 -2.59 3.81 -0.13
CA GLN A 42 -3.65 4.67 -0.65
C GLN A 42 -3.33 6.13 -0.34
N THR A 43 -3.27 6.98 -1.37
CA THR A 43 -2.89 8.40 -1.21
C THR A 43 -4.07 9.34 -1.43
N ALA A 44 -4.98 9.03 -2.36
CA ALA A 44 -6.16 9.86 -2.64
C ALA A 44 -7.34 9.06 -3.19
N THR A 45 -8.57 9.52 -2.88
CA THR A 45 -9.84 8.94 -3.36
C THR A 45 -10.71 9.92 -4.13
N ALA A 46 -10.57 11.22 -3.90
CA ALA A 46 -11.29 12.25 -4.63
C ALA A 46 -10.46 12.68 -5.84
N LEU A 47 -10.53 11.92 -6.94
CA LEU A 47 -9.66 12.14 -8.11
C LEU A 47 -10.31 12.95 -9.25
N GLU A 48 -11.52 13.47 -9.04
CA GLU A 48 -12.27 14.36 -9.95
C GLU A 48 -12.09 14.03 -11.44
N GLU A 49 -11.21 14.76 -12.15
CA GLU A 49 -10.94 14.58 -13.57
C GLU A 49 -10.52 13.14 -13.93
N VAL A 50 -9.66 12.51 -13.13
CA VAL A 50 -9.22 11.13 -13.36
C VAL A 50 -10.43 10.19 -13.30
N GLN A 51 -11.31 10.39 -12.31
CA GLN A 51 -12.52 9.59 -12.16
C GLN A 51 -13.48 9.83 -13.34
N ALA A 52 -13.57 11.06 -13.86
CA ALA A 52 -14.38 11.40 -15.03
C ALA A 52 -13.83 10.83 -16.35
N ARG A 53 -12.55 10.45 -16.39
CA ARG A 53 -11.88 9.86 -17.57
C ARG A 53 -11.67 8.35 -17.49
N THR A 54 -12.12 7.72 -16.42
CA THR A 54 -12.03 6.27 -16.19
C THR A 54 -13.43 5.67 -16.03
N SER A 55 -13.60 4.42 -16.43
CA SER A 55 -14.91 3.74 -16.42
C SER A 55 -15.24 3.05 -15.09
N GLU A 56 -14.26 2.91 -14.19
CA GLU A 56 -14.39 2.22 -12.91
C GLU A 56 -14.17 3.19 -11.75
N ASP A 57 -14.65 2.86 -10.55
CA ASP A 57 -14.29 3.58 -9.32
C ASP A 57 -12.80 3.37 -9.03
N VAL A 58 -11.99 4.40 -9.30
CA VAL A 58 -10.54 4.33 -9.21
C VAL A 58 -10.03 5.05 -7.97
N ILE A 59 -8.99 4.47 -7.37
CA ILE A 59 -8.24 5.08 -6.26
C ILE A 59 -6.80 5.33 -6.70
N CYS A 60 -6.18 6.35 -6.08
CA CYS A 60 -4.77 6.64 -6.27
C CYS A 60 -3.97 5.91 -5.21
N VAL A 61 -3.01 5.10 -5.66
CA VAL A 61 -2.09 4.36 -4.81
C VAL A 61 -0.65 4.73 -5.16
N PHE A 62 0.22 4.77 -4.17
CA PHE A 62 1.66 4.87 -4.35
C PHE A 62 2.33 3.51 -4.14
N VAL A 63 3.00 3.01 -5.18
CA VAL A 63 3.79 1.77 -5.19
C VAL A 63 5.27 2.14 -5.01
N PRO A 64 5.85 1.95 -3.82
CA PRO A 64 7.25 2.30 -3.56
C PRO A 64 8.22 1.31 -4.21
N THR A 65 9.43 1.79 -4.50
CA THR A 65 10.58 0.94 -4.79
C THR A 65 11.29 0.51 -3.52
N THR A 66 11.97 -0.63 -3.56
CA THR A 66 12.79 -1.14 -2.45
C THR A 66 14.29 -0.89 -2.73
N PRO A 67 15.14 -0.56 -1.73
CA PRO A 67 14.81 -0.32 -0.33
C PRO A 67 14.36 1.13 -0.07
N ASN A 68 14.42 2.02 -1.06
CA ASN A 68 14.14 3.45 -0.89
C ASN A 68 12.65 3.77 -1.12
N PRO A 69 11.85 4.00 -0.06
CA PRO A 69 10.40 4.14 -0.17
C PRO A 69 9.98 5.53 -0.67
N THR A 70 10.92 6.42 -1.01
CA THR A 70 10.63 7.77 -1.52
C THR A 70 10.46 7.81 -3.04
N SER A 71 10.97 6.80 -3.75
CA SER A 71 10.77 6.61 -5.19
C SER A 71 9.73 5.51 -5.45
N GLY A 72 9.08 5.58 -6.60
CA GLY A 72 7.99 4.68 -6.92
C GLY A 72 7.12 5.24 -8.04
N PHE A 73 5.93 4.65 -8.15
CA PHE A 73 4.91 5.07 -9.09
C PHE A 73 3.66 5.44 -8.32
N ILE A 74 2.94 6.46 -8.78
CA ILE A 74 1.51 6.54 -8.49
C ILE A 74 0.77 5.73 -9.55
N MET A 75 -0.32 5.08 -9.15
CA MET A 75 -1.19 4.33 -10.05
C MET A 75 -2.64 4.62 -9.70
N MET A 76 -3.47 4.69 -10.73
CA MET A 76 -4.92 4.83 -10.64
C MET A 76 -5.49 3.47 -10.96
N ILE A 77 -5.95 2.77 -9.94
CA ILE A 77 -6.42 1.37 -10.07
C ILE A 77 -7.89 1.28 -9.69
N PRO A 78 -8.66 0.34 -10.28
CA PRO A 78 -9.99 0.02 -9.77
C PRO A 78 -9.93 -0.32 -8.28
N ARG A 79 -10.86 0.21 -7.48
CA ARG A 79 -10.94 -0.10 -6.04
C ARG A 79 -11.07 -1.60 -5.79
N SER A 80 -11.75 -2.31 -6.68
CA SER A 80 -11.93 -3.77 -6.67
C SER A 80 -10.62 -4.57 -6.81
N ASP A 81 -9.58 -3.98 -7.41
CA ASP A 81 -8.28 -4.63 -7.58
C ASP A 81 -7.34 -4.45 -6.37
N ALA A 82 -7.80 -3.75 -5.33
CA ALA A 82 -7.01 -3.49 -4.13
C ALA A 82 -7.50 -4.32 -2.93
N ILE A 83 -6.56 -5.00 -2.28
CA ILE A 83 -6.82 -5.80 -1.07
C ILE A 83 -6.29 -5.01 0.13
N GLU A 84 -7.18 -4.54 1.01
CA GLU A 84 -6.78 -3.86 2.23
C GLU A 84 -6.13 -4.83 3.21
N LEU A 85 -4.98 -4.44 3.79
CA LEU A 85 -4.25 -5.25 4.76
C LEU A 85 -4.53 -4.79 6.20
N ASP A 86 -4.46 -5.72 7.15
CA ASP A 86 -4.51 -5.40 8.60
C ASP A 86 -3.26 -4.62 9.07
N MET A 87 -2.20 -4.64 8.26
CA MET A 87 -0.88 -4.05 8.54
C MET A 87 -0.96 -2.51 8.53
N ASP A 88 -0.26 -1.87 9.46
CA ASP A 88 -0.11 -0.41 9.45
C ASP A 88 1.04 0.05 8.53
N VAL A 89 1.05 1.36 8.24
CA VAL A 89 2.03 1.98 7.34
C VAL A 89 3.47 1.77 7.84
N GLU A 90 3.71 1.85 9.14
CA GLU A 90 5.05 1.69 9.71
C GLU A 90 5.58 0.27 9.47
N SER A 91 4.73 -0.74 9.67
CA SER A 91 5.04 -2.14 9.46
C SER A 91 5.31 -2.44 7.98
N ALA A 92 4.49 -1.88 7.08
CA ALA A 92 4.71 -2.00 5.64
C ALA A 92 6.05 -1.38 5.21
N LEU A 93 6.36 -0.18 5.73
CA LEU A 93 7.64 0.49 5.45
C LEU A 93 8.84 -0.32 5.95
N LYS A 94 8.76 -0.94 7.14
CA LYS A 94 9.82 -1.84 7.62
C LYS A 94 10.07 -2.99 6.63
N MET A 95 9.01 -3.56 6.07
CA MET A 95 9.14 -4.63 5.08
C MET A 95 9.76 -4.13 3.76
N ILE A 96 9.30 -2.99 3.24
CA ILE A 96 9.82 -2.38 1.99
C ILE A 96 11.31 -2.05 2.11
N VAL A 97 11.71 -1.37 3.19
CA VAL A 97 13.09 -0.90 3.35
C VAL A 97 14.05 -2.07 3.63
N SER A 98 13.55 -3.15 4.25
CA SER A 98 14.32 -4.37 4.46
C SER A 98 14.36 -5.31 3.26
N LEU A 99 13.85 -4.90 2.09
CA LEU A 99 13.75 -5.75 0.89
C LEU A 99 12.90 -7.02 1.13
N GLY A 100 11.94 -6.96 2.06
CA GLY A 100 11.10 -8.09 2.45
C GLY A 100 11.72 -9.03 3.48
N VAL A 101 12.96 -8.81 3.92
CA VAL A 101 13.64 -9.68 4.91
C VAL A 101 13.01 -9.56 6.31
N VAL A 102 12.50 -8.38 6.66
CA VAL A 102 11.80 -8.15 7.92
C VAL A 102 10.30 -8.17 7.66
N VAL A 103 9.65 -9.27 8.03
CA VAL A 103 8.19 -9.41 7.97
C VAL A 103 7.61 -9.09 9.36
N PRO A 104 6.74 -8.07 9.47
CA PRO A 104 6.07 -7.76 10.73
C PRO A 104 5.16 -8.93 11.17
N PRO A 105 5.02 -9.19 12.48
CA PRO A 105 4.02 -10.15 12.95
C PRO A 105 2.62 -9.68 12.55
N TRP A 106 1.86 -10.57 11.91
CA TRP A 106 0.49 -10.27 11.52
C TRP A 106 -0.46 -10.45 12.71
N VAL A 107 -1.23 -9.40 13.00
CA VAL A 107 -2.31 -9.42 13.98
C VAL A 107 -3.60 -9.05 13.27
N ARG A 108 -4.52 -10.01 13.18
CA ARG A 108 -5.84 -9.77 12.61
C ARG A 108 -6.60 -8.80 13.51
N ASN A 109 -6.95 -7.64 12.96
CA ASN A 109 -7.60 -6.56 13.71
C ASN A 109 -8.92 -6.11 13.07
N GLY A 110 -9.35 -6.78 12.00
CA GLY A 110 -10.62 -6.53 11.34
C GLY A 110 -10.63 -5.31 10.42
N ARG A 111 -9.46 -4.66 10.20
CA ARG A 111 -9.31 -3.58 9.22
C ARG A 111 -9.04 -4.12 7.81
N GLY A 112 -8.37 -5.26 7.72
CA GLY A 112 -8.06 -5.89 6.44
C GLY A 112 -9.29 -6.47 5.74
N ALA A 113 -9.15 -6.70 4.44
CA ALA A 113 -10.13 -7.41 3.64
C ALA A 113 -10.36 -8.84 4.18
N PRO A 114 -11.51 -9.47 3.87
CA PRO A 114 -11.76 -10.87 4.19
C PRO A 114 -10.61 -11.77 3.70
N LEU A 115 -10.29 -12.80 4.50
CA LEU A 115 -9.28 -13.78 4.11
C LEU A 115 -9.71 -14.49 2.83
N ALA A 116 -8.75 -14.74 1.94
CA ALA A 116 -8.98 -15.61 0.82
C ALA A 116 -9.48 -16.99 1.33
N PRO A 117 -10.41 -17.65 0.59
CA PRO A 117 -10.79 -19.00 0.93
C PRO A 117 -9.53 -19.89 0.98
N PRO A 118 -9.50 -20.92 1.85
CA PRO A 118 -8.39 -21.84 1.88
C PRO A 118 -8.14 -22.38 0.46
N GLY A 119 -6.89 -22.26 0.01
CA GLY A 119 -6.49 -22.80 -1.29
C GLY A 119 -6.74 -24.31 -1.34
N PRO A 120 -6.78 -24.91 -2.54
CA PRO A 120 -6.82 -26.36 -2.65
C PRO A 120 -5.66 -26.94 -1.83
N ALA A 121 -5.97 -27.86 -0.92
CA ALA A 121 -4.95 -28.53 -0.12
C ALA A 121 -3.91 -29.12 -1.07
N SER A 122 -2.67 -28.66 -0.93
CA SER A 122 -1.51 -29.20 -1.63
C SER A 122 -1.21 -30.62 -1.18
#